data_AF-A0A7Z3H4U3-F1
#
_entry.id   AF-A0A7Z3H4U3-F1
#
_cell.length_a   1.000
_cell.length_b   1.000
_cell.length_c   1.000
_cell.angle_alpha   90.00
_cell.angle_beta   90.00
_cell.angle_gamma   90.00
#
_symmetry.space_group_name_H-M   'P 1'
#
loop_
_entity.id
_entity.type
_entity.pdbx_description
1 polymer ?
#
loop_
_entity_poly.entity_id
_entity_poly.type
_entity_poly.pdbx_seq_one_letter_code
_entity_poly.pdbx_strand_id
1 'polypeptide(L)'
;MSEYLFNSRETFLARCWWQASAQRIEPQAWADQKHRLSAMWVETGSRGNRGHWDHYLQSEGNGVLEKRLDPIDYLSPSQRYFELFWFGAYTKGSAGPGKRLYYEIRPADRKWNIARWALDSNAWSGYVGIWETDEAQGALRKPASARLWTIDGLAPEMQEGERRFNVLLSTPNGGKLRRYASEGALFFNTNKGDAGRVAMEILSIPHQYGEI
;
A
#
# COMPACT_ATOMS: atom_id res chain seq x y z
N MET A 1 2.07 6.01 -26.04
CA MET A 1 1.74 4.58 -26.21
C MET A 1 1.45 4.00 -24.83
N SER A 2 0.27 3.41 -24.64
CA SER A 2 -0.09 2.73 -23.38
C SER A 2 0.68 1.41 -23.27
N GLU A 3 1.29 1.17 -22.11
CA GLU A 3 2.23 0.07 -21.90
C GLU A 3 1.66 -1.02 -20.98
N TYR A 4 0.71 -0.66 -20.12
CA TYR A 4 0.14 -1.54 -19.11
C TYR A 4 -1.33 -1.82 -19.38
N LEU A 5 -1.74 -3.07 -19.21
CA LEU A 5 -3.11 -3.56 -19.36
C LEU A 5 -3.65 -4.03 -18.02
N PHE A 6 -4.85 -3.58 -17.66
CA PHE A 6 -5.50 -3.93 -16.40
C PHE A 6 -5.83 -5.43 -16.34
N ASN A 7 -5.60 -6.04 -15.19
CA ASN A 7 -5.92 -7.42 -14.87
C ASN A 7 -6.82 -7.46 -13.64
N SER A 8 -8.11 -7.56 -13.88
CA SER A 8 -9.12 -7.52 -12.82
C SER A 8 -9.12 -8.77 -11.94
N ARG A 9 -8.58 -9.91 -12.40
CA ARG A 9 -8.55 -11.18 -11.65
C ARG A 9 -7.51 -11.20 -10.53
N GLU A 10 -6.42 -10.47 -10.73
CA GLU A 10 -5.28 -10.39 -9.79
C GLU A 10 -5.35 -9.14 -8.89
N THR A 11 -6.46 -8.42 -8.96
CA THR A 11 -6.69 -7.20 -8.19
C THR A 11 -7.26 -7.56 -6.83
N PHE A 12 -6.76 -6.97 -5.75
CA PHE A 12 -7.20 -7.30 -4.39
C PHE A 12 -7.24 -6.10 -3.45
N LEU A 13 -7.96 -6.24 -2.35
CA LEU A 13 -7.95 -5.31 -1.22
C LEU A 13 -7.17 -5.95 -0.08
N ALA A 14 -6.27 -5.21 0.56
CA ALA A 14 -5.52 -5.72 1.70
C ALA A 14 -5.28 -4.68 2.79
N ARG A 15 -5.14 -5.16 4.01
CA ARG A 15 -4.51 -4.43 5.12
C ARG A 15 -3.03 -4.73 5.14
N CYS A 16 -2.20 -3.72 5.39
CA CYS A 16 -0.74 -3.86 5.32
C CYS A 16 -0.07 -3.54 6.66
N TRP A 17 0.99 -4.28 6.98
CA TRP A 17 1.90 -4.00 8.09
C TRP A 17 3.34 -4.03 7.62
N TRP A 18 4.15 -3.13 8.15
CA TRP A 18 5.58 -3.16 7.97
C TRP A 18 6.22 -4.22 8.86
N GLN A 19 7.09 -5.02 8.25
CA GLN A 19 7.92 -6.04 8.88
C GLN A 19 9.36 -5.53 8.87
N ALA A 20 9.80 -4.96 10.00
CA ALA A 20 11.09 -4.30 10.15
C ALA A 20 12.31 -5.24 10.17
N SER A 21 12.11 -6.56 10.08
CA SER A 21 13.17 -7.56 10.30
C SER A 21 13.67 -8.23 9.01
N ALA A 22 14.98 -8.45 8.95
CA ALA A 22 15.60 -9.34 7.96
C ALA A 22 15.11 -10.79 8.12
N GLN A 23 14.67 -11.18 9.31
CA GLN A 23 14.14 -12.50 9.58
C GLN A 23 12.80 -12.69 8.87
N ARG A 24 12.68 -13.81 8.16
CA ARG A 24 11.43 -14.18 7.52
C ARG A 24 10.42 -14.60 8.59
N ILE A 25 9.16 -14.20 8.41
CA ILE A 25 8.03 -14.66 9.20
C ILE A 25 7.37 -15.80 8.43
N GLU A 26 7.30 -16.97 9.04
CA GLU A 26 6.52 -18.07 8.49
C GLU A 26 5.02 -17.84 8.75
N PRO A 27 4.12 -18.15 7.79
CA PRO A 27 2.70 -17.84 7.91
C PRO A 27 2.03 -18.38 9.19
N GLN A 28 2.45 -19.56 9.66
CA GLN A 28 1.90 -20.20 10.85
C GLN A 28 2.26 -19.46 12.15
N ALA A 29 3.30 -18.61 12.13
CA ALA A 29 3.80 -17.91 13.31
C ALA A 29 3.13 -16.54 13.55
N TRP A 30 2.07 -16.19 12.81
CA TRP A 30 1.44 -14.86 12.89
C TRP A 30 1.21 -14.37 14.33
N ALA A 31 0.59 -15.22 15.17
CA ALA A 31 0.25 -14.86 16.54
C ALA A 31 1.46 -14.39 17.35
N ASP A 32 2.60 -15.07 17.16
CA ASP A 32 3.84 -14.81 17.89
C ASP A 32 4.64 -13.65 17.28
N GLN A 33 4.40 -13.31 16.01
CA GLN A 33 5.18 -12.30 15.29
C GLN A 33 4.53 -10.90 15.28
N LYS A 34 3.35 -10.73 15.88
CA LYS A 34 2.64 -9.44 15.99
C LYS A 34 3.53 -8.30 16.51
N HIS A 35 4.38 -8.59 17.50
CA HIS A 35 5.31 -7.63 18.09
C HIS A 35 6.34 -7.05 17.10
N ARG A 36 6.49 -7.66 15.91
CA ARG A 36 7.44 -7.25 14.86
C ARG A 36 6.78 -6.52 13.70
N LEU A 37 5.46 -6.31 13.79
CA LEU A 37 4.65 -5.72 12.75
C LEU A 37 4.18 -4.34 13.17
N SER A 38 4.07 -3.45 12.19
CA SER A 38 3.66 -2.06 12.39
C SER A 38 2.58 -1.71 11.39
N ALA A 39 1.40 -1.27 11.83
CA ALA A 39 0.31 -0.88 10.93
C ALA A 39 0.81 0.15 9.91
N MET A 40 0.55 -0.09 8.62
CA MET A 40 0.80 0.91 7.58
C MET A 40 -0.49 1.66 7.29
N TRP A 41 -0.38 2.98 7.14
CA TRP A 41 -1.54 3.84 6.97
C TRP A 41 -1.19 5.17 6.29
N VAL A 42 -2.22 5.85 5.81
CA VAL A 42 -2.14 7.23 5.32
C VAL A 42 -3.38 7.99 5.76
N GLU A 43 -3.23 9.30 5.99
CA GLU A 43 -4.32 10.18 6.37
C GLU A 43 -4.36 11.44 5.51
N THR A 44 -5.53 12.09 5.49
CA THR A 44 -5.78 13.36 4.80
C THR A 44 -6.75 14.21 5.59
N GLY A 45 -6.68 15.53 5.46
CA GLY A 45 -7.62 16.46 6.07
C GLY A 45 -7.39 16.67 7.57
N SER A 46 -6.19 16.38 8.07
CA SER A 46 -5.79 16.56 9.46
C SER A 46 -5.63 18.05 9.80
N ARG A 47 -5.74 18.42 11.08
CA ARG A 47 -5.58 19.80 11.57
C ARG A 47 -4.28 19.99 12.34
N GLY A 48 -3.87 21.26 12.47
CA GLY A 48 -2.72 21.67 13.27
C GLY A 48 -1.40 21.05 12.79
N ASN A 49 -0.52 20.74 13.74
CA ASN A 49 0.82 20.22 13.43
C ASN A 49 0.81 18.83 12.78
N ARG A 50 -0.30 18.09 12.67
CA ARG A 50 -0.33 16.82 11.92
C ARG A 50 -0.59 17.03 10.43
N GLY A 51 -1.25 18.12 10.03
CA GLY A 51 -1.66 18.35 8.64
C GLY A 51 -0.50 18.43 7.64
N HIS A 52 0.71 18.79 8.07
CA HIS A 52 1.88 18.80 7.18
C HIS A 52 2.40 17.40 6.81
N TRP A 53 1.96 16.36 7.53
CA TRP A 53 2.26 14.96 7.22
C TRP A 53 1.14 14.25 6.48
N ASP A 54 0.03 14.95 6.18
CA ASP A 54 -1.03 14.41 5.34
C ASP A 54 -0.44 13.92 4.01
N HIS A 55 -1.07 12.90 3.46
CA HIS A 55 -0.69 12.25 2.21
C HIS A 55 0.62 11.45 2.26
N TYR A 56 1.42 11.49 3.33
CA TYR A 56 2.58 10.60 3.44
C TYR A 56 2.17 9.22 3.96
N LEU A 57 2.74 8.17 3.37
CA LEU A 57 2.59 6.82 3.89
C LEU A 57 3.41 6.71 5.18
N GLN A 58 2.76 6.25 6.22
CA GLN A 58 3.32 6.16 7.56
C GLN A 58 3.12 4.76 8.14
N SER A 59 3.86 4.46 9.20
CA SER A 59 3.62 3.28 10.01
C SER A 59 3.58 3.60 11.50
N GLU A 60 2.87 2.77 12.25
CA GLU A 60 2.98 2.77 13.71
C GLU A 60 4.34 2.20 14.20
N GLY A 61 4.55 2.24 15.52
CA GLY A 61 5.66 1.53 16.16
C GLY A 61 5.56 0.01 16.01
N ASN A 62 6.66 -0.71 16.27
CA ASN A 62 6.63 -2.18 16.26
C ASN A 62 5.65 -2.71 17.32
N GLY A 63 4.83 -3.69 16.95
CA GLY A 63 3.81 -4.29 17.81
C GLY A 63 2.46 -3.58 17.81
N VAL A 64 2.35 -2.44 17.12
CA VAL A 64 1.09 -1.70 16.98
C VAL A 64 0.47 -2.07 15.64
N LEU A 65 -0.62 -2.83 15.68
CA LEU A 65 -1.26 -3.40 14.48
C LEU A 65 -2.35 -2.52 13.88
N GLU A 66 -2.78 -1.48 14.60
CA GLU A 66 -3.77 -0.51 14.14
C GLU A 66 -3.42 0.86 14.73
N LYS A 67 -3.54 1.93 13.93
CA LYS A 67 -3.46 3.29 14.46
C LYS A 67 -4.66 3.53 15.36
N ARG A 68 -4.40 4.00 16.58
CA ARG A 68 -5.45 4.53 17.46
C ARG A 68 -5.61 6.00 17.15
N LEU A 69 -6.78 6.37 16.65
CA LEU A 69 -7.14 7.77 16.40
C LEU A 69 -7.53 8.42 17.71
N ASP A 70 -7.01 9.62 17.97
CA ASP A 70 -7.33 10.40 19.14
C ASP A 70 -8.68 11.11 18.95
N PRO A 71 -9.47 11.40 20.01
CA PRO A 71 -10.72 12.14 19.87
C PRO A 71 -10.58 13.47 19.12
N ILE A 72 -9.42 14.12 19.21
CA ILE A 72 -9.13 15.39 18.52
C ILE A 72 -9.05 15.23 17.00
N ASP A 73 -8.72 14.04 16.51
CA ASP A 73 -8.68 13.70 15.08
C ASP A 73 -10.10 13.65 14.47
N TYR A 74 -11.15 13.48 15.29
CA TYR A 74 -12.53 13.49 14.80
C TYR A 74 -13.13 14.90 14.71
N LEU A 75 -12.40 15.95 15.08
CA LEU A 75 -12.88 17.33 15.04
C LEU A 75 -12.83 17.95 13.63
N SER A 76 -12.25 17.25 12.65
CA SER A 76 -12.17 17.69 11.27
C SER A 76 -13.11 16.86 10.38
N PRO A 77 -14.17 17.45 9.80
CA PRO A 77 -15.11 16.70 8.96
C PRO A 77 -14.45 16.18 7.66
N SER A 78 -13.34 16.79 7.26
CA SER A 78 -12.52 16.38 6.12
C SER A 78 -11.49 15.31 6.47
N GLN A 79 -11.26 14.98 7.75
CA GLN A 79 -10.25 14.00 8.10
C GLN A 79 -10.68 12.61 7.62
N ARG A 80 -9.75 11.93 6.95
CA ARG A 80 -9.90 10.56 6.48
C ARG A 80 -8.65 9.80 6.86
N TYR A 81 -8.85 8.59 7.33
CA TYR A 81 -7.80 7.66 7.71
C TYR A 81 -7.98 6.39 6.89
N PHE A 82 -6.89 5.94 6.27
CA PHE A 82 -6.85 4.79 5.40
C PHE A 82 -5.81 3.79 5.91
N GLU A 83 -6.28 2.62 6.31
CA GLU A 83 -5.46 1.46 6.69
C GLU A 83 -5.59 0.30 5.70
N LEU A 84 -6.50 0.45 4.73
CA LEU A 84 -6.74 -0.51 3.67
C LEU A 84 -6.19 0.07 2.37
N PHE A 85 -5.66 -0.83 1.53
CA PHE A 85 -5.09 -0.48 0.24
C PHE A 85 -5.63 -1.43 -0.81
N TRP A 86 -6.14 -0.86 -1.89
CA TRP A 86 -6.52 -1.57 -3.09
C TRP A 86 -5.31 -1.67 -4.02
N PHE A 87 -5.09 -2.86 -4.56
CA PHE A 87 -3.98 -3.22 -5.43
C PHE A 87 -4.52 -3.58 -6.81
N GLY A 88 -4.65 -2.58 -7.67
CA GLY A 88 -5.07 -2.74 -9.07
C GLY A 88 -3.97 -3.37 -9.90
N ALA A 89 -4.16 -4.62 -10.34
CA ALA A 89 -3.12 -5.35 -11.06
C ALA A 89 -3.07 -4.98 -12.55
N TYR A 90 -1.86 -4.93 -13.09
CA TYR A 90 -1.54 -4.60 -14.47
C TYR A 90 -0.44 -5.51 -14.99
N THR A 91 -0.43 -5.74 -16.30
CA THR A 91 0.63 -6.45 -17.02
C THR A 91 1.19 -5.56 -18.12
N LYS A 92 2.49 -5.66 -18.37
CA LYS A 92 3.14 -4.89 -19.43
C LYS A 92 2.97 -5.59 -20.78
N GLY A 93 2.42 -4.89 -21.78
CA GLY A 93 2.26 -5.35 -23.16
C GLY A 93 1.10 -6.33 -23.39
N SER A 94 1.05 -7.45 -22.65
CA SER A 94 -0.04 -8.45 -22.76
C SER A 94 -0.40 -9.06 -21.41
N ALA A 95 -1.70 -9.32 -21.22
CA ALA A 95 -2.20 -10.08 -20.09
C ALA A 95 -2.01 -11.58 -20.34
N GLY A 96 -1.54 -12.32 -19.33
CA GLY A 96 -1.41 -13.77 -19.42
C GLY A 96 -0.78 -14.38 -18.15
N PRO A 97 -0.96 -15.69 -17.92
CA PRO A 97 -0.36 -16.38 -16.78
C PRO A 97 1.17 -16.24 -16.74
N GLY A 98 1.73 -16.06 -15.56
CA GLY A 98 3.19 -15.96 -15.36
C GLY A 98 3.82 -14.63 -15.83
N LYS A 99 3.03 -13.68 -16.34
CA LYS A 99 3.51 -12.33 -16.62
C LYS A 99 3.76 -11.59 -15.30
N ARG A 100 4.81 -10.76 -15.27
CA ARG A 100 5.08 -9.89 -14.13
C ARG A 100 3.91 -8.93 -13.91
N LEU A 101 3.41 -8.90 -12.69
CA LEU A 101 2.34 -8.02 -12.26
C LEU A 101 2.92 -6.69 -11.74
N TYR A 102 2.22 -5.62 -12.07
CA TYR A 102 2.45 -4.26 -11.61
C TYR A 102 1.16 -3.77 -10.97
N TYR A 103 1.25 -3.07 -9.85
CA TYR A 103 0.09 -2.72 -9.05
C TYR A 103 -0.03 -1.21 -8.91
N GLU A 104 -1.16 -0.66 -9.31
CA GLU A 104 -1.58 0.64 -8.81
C GLU A 104 -2.09 0.43 -7.39
N ILE A 105 -1.52 1.14 -6.43
CA ILE A 105 -1.93 1.03 -5.03
C ILE A 105 -2.73 2.28 -4.69
N ARG A 106 -3.99 2.12 -4.25
CA ARG A 106 -4.85 3.25 -3.84
C ARG A 106 -5.34 3.02 -2.40
N PRO A 107 -5.41 4.05 -1.55
CA PRO A 107 -6.01 3.90 -0.23
C PRO A 107 -7.52 3.62 -0.36
N ALA A 108 -8.06 2.82 0.54
CA ALA A 108 -9.47 2.48 0.62
C ALA A 108 -9.99 2.69 2.06
N ASP A 109 -11.24 3.15 2.18
CA ASP A 109 -11.88 3.31 3.48
C ASP A 109 -12.37 1.95 4.04
N ARG A 110 -12.85 1.94 5.28
CA ARG A 110 -13.37 0.71 5.93
C ARG A 110 -14.68 0.19 5.32
N LYS A 111 -15.33 0.96 4.45
CA LYS A 111 -16.48 0.53 3.63
C LYS A 111 -16.02 0.04 2.24
N TRP A 112 -14.71 -0.07 2.04
CA TRP A 112 -14.04 -0.52 0.82
C TRP A 112 -14.22 0.42 -0.37
N ASN A 113 -14.53 1.69 -0.12
CA ASN A 113 -14.50 2.71 -1.16
C ASN A 113 -13.04 3.08 -1.43
N ILE A 114 -12.62 2.93 -2.68
CA ILE A 114 -11.28 3.26 -3.13
C ILE A 114 -11.21 4.76 -3.38
N ALA A 115 -10.26 5.42 -2.74
CA ALA A 115 -10.10 6.86 -2.85
C ALA A 115 -9.38 7.23 -4.17
N ARG A 116 -9.62 8.46 -4.63
CA ARG A 116 -9.02 9.03 -5.85
C ARG A 116 -7.55 9.45 -5.68
N TRP A 117 -6.76 8.59 -5.06
CA TRP A 117 -5.34 8.80 -4.80
C TRP A 117 -4.56 7.56 -5.19
N ALA A 118 -3.34 7.74 -5.69
CA ALA A 118 -2.42 6.65 -6.00
C ALA A 118 -1.14 6.79 -5.17
N LEU A 119 -0.67 5.67 -4.61
CA LEU A 119 0.59 5.57 -3.91
C LEU A 119 1.76 5.60 -4.89
N ASP A 120 2.79 6.36 -4.57
CA ASP A 120 4.02 6.49 -5.36
C ASP A 120 5.20 6.95 -4.49
N SER A 121 6.36 7.19 -5.10
CA SER A 121 7.48 7.86 -4.44
C SER A 121 7.79 9.18 -5.14
N ASN A 122 8.12 10.21 -4.36
CA ASN A 122 8.65 11.46 -4.88
C ASN A 122 10.03 11.19 -5.51
N ALA A 123 10.20 11.51 -6.80
CA ALA A 123 11.43 11.24 -7.53
C ALA A 123 12.69 11.92 -6.95
N TRP A 124 12.56 13.05 -6.25
CA TRP A 124 13.69 13.79 -5.70
C TRP A 124 14.06 13.35 -4.30
N SER A 125 13.08 13.26 -3.40
CA SER A 125 13.32 12.98 -1.98
C SER A 125 13.17 11.49 -1.62
N GLY A 126 12.52 10.72 -2.49
CA GLY A 126 12.18 9.32 -2.28
C GLY A 126 10.99 9.09 -1.35
N TYR A 127 10.40 10.14 -0.73
CA TYR A 127 9.29 9.97 0.19
C TYR A 127 8.10 9.31 -0.50
N VAL A 128 7.50 8.34 0.19
CA VAL A 128 6.34 7.61 -0.29
C VAL A 128 5.08 8.21 0.31
N GLY A 129 4.09 8.43 -0.54
CA GLY A 129 2.85 9.08 -0.16
C GLY A 129 1.74 8.75 -1.13
N ILE A 130 0.69 9.54 -1.14
CA ILE A 130 -0.43 9.44 -2.06
C ILE A 130 -0.57 10.74 -2.84
N TRP A 131 -0.91 10.62 -4.12
CA TRP A 131 -1.12 11.76 -5.01
C TRP A 131 -2.47 11.63 -5.69
N GLU A 132 -3.19 12.74 -5.79
CA GLU A 132 -4.52 12.77 -6.39
C GLU A 132 -4.42 12.31 -7.86
N THR A 133 -5.46 11.62 -8.32
CA THR A 133 -5.57 11.17 -9.70
C THR A 133 -7.02 11.20 -10.14
N ASP A 134 -7.24 11.80 -11.31
CA ASP A 134 -8.54 11.80 -11.98
C ASP A 134 -8.75 10.53 -12.81
N GLU A 135 -7.72 9.68 -12.92
CA GLU A 135 -7.82 8.41 -13.63
C GLU A 135 -8.71 7.45 -12.83
N ALA A 136 -9.73 6.90 -13.51
CA ALA A 136 -10.57 5.86 -12.94
C ALA A 136 -9.70 4.69 -12.44
N GLN A 137 -10.05 4.16 -11.27
CA GLN A 137 -9.47 2.90 -10.80
C GLN A 137 -9.70 1.80 -11.83
N GLY A 138 -8.71 0.94 -12.01
CA GLY A 138 -8.82 -0.17 -12.97
C GLY A 138 -8.97 0.27 -14.42
N ALA A 139 -8.55 1.51 -14.75
CA ALA A 139 -8.50 1.97 -16.13
C ALA A 139 -7.81 0.92 -17.01
N LEU A 140 -8.46 0.54 -18.11
CA LEU A 140 -8.06 -0.61 -18.93
C LEU A 140 -6.60 -0.53 -19.41
N ARG A 141 -6.11 0.69 -19.63
CA ARG A 141 -4.77 0.95 -20.15
C ARG A 141 -4.08 2.07 -19.38
N LYS A 142 -2.80 1.85 -19.03
CA LYS A 142 -1.95 2.84 -18.38
C LYS A 142 -0.69 3.15 -19.19
N PRO A 143 -0.19 4.40 -19.17
CA PRO A 143 1.07 4.76 -19.82
C PRO A 143 2.27 4.15 -19.09
N ALA A 144 3.43 4.09 -19.76
CA ALA A 144 4.68 3.61 -19.16
C ALA A 144 5.09 4.36 -17.88
N SER A 145 4.69 5.63 -17.78
CA SER A 145 4.95 6.53 -16.64
C SER A 145 3.92 6.40 -15.50
N ALA A 146 3.04 5.41 -15.53
CA ALA A 146 2.04 5.23 -14.49
C ALA A 146 2.69 4.91 -13.14
N ARG A 147 2.06 5.43 -12.07
CA ARG A 147 2.43 5.21 -10.67
C ARG A 147 2.09 3.78 -10.27
N LEU A 148 3.00 2.86 -10.56
CA LEU A 148 2.83 1.44 -10.30
C LEU A 148 3.90 0.95 -9.33
N TRP A 149 3.63 -0.20 -8.73
CA TRP A 149 4.54 -0.92 -7.84
C TRP A 149 4.65 -2.37 -8.28
N THR A 150 5.70 -3.05 -7.85
CA THR A 150 5.86 -4.49 -8.00
C THR A 150 5.90 -5.11 -6.61
N ILE A 151 5.34 -6.31 -6.49
CA ILE A 151 5.27 -7.05 -5.23
C ILE A 151 6.01 -8.36 -5.43
N ASP A 152 7.24 -8.45 -4.89
CA ASP A 152 8.00 -9.69 -4.93
C ASP A 152 7.68 -10.53 -3.69
N GLY A 153 7.56 -11.85 -3.87
CA GLY A 153 7.21 -12.78 -2.78
C GLY A 153 5.71 -12.96 -2.55
N LEU A 154 4.86 -12.32 -3.36
CA LEU A 154 3.44 -12.62 -3.42
C LEU A 154 3.22 -13.87 -4.25
N ALA A 155 2.58 -14.89 -3.68
CA ALA A 155 2.23 -16.10 -4.43
C ALA A 155 1.14 -15.76 -5.47
N PRO A 156 1.13 -16.41 -6.66
CA PRO A 156 0.13 -16.14 -7.69
C PRO A 156 -1.30 -16.47 -7.24
N GLU A 157 -1.46 -17.54 -6.47
CA GLU A 157 -2.75 -17.93 -5.91
C GLU A 157 -2.94 -17.20 -4.59
N MET A 158 -4.02 -16.44 -4.43
CA MET A 158 -4.37 -15.77 -3.17
C MET A 158 -5.82 -16.03 -2.84
N GLN A 159 -6.11 -16.14 -1.55
CA GLN A 159 -7.47 -16.32 -1.03
C GLN A 159 -7.86 -15.18 -0.10
N GLU A 160 -9.16 -14.90 -0.03
CA GLU A 160 -9.69 -14.00 0.98
C GLU A 160 -9.41 -14.53 2.40
N GLY A 161 -9.04 -13.63 3.30
CA GLY A 161 -8.60 -13.93 4.66
C GLY A 161 -7.15 -14.42 4.77
N GLU A 162 -6.47 -14.66 3.64
CA GLU A 162 -5.10 -15.13 3.65
C GLU A 162 -4.12 -14.04 4.10
N ARG A 163 -3.12 -14.44 4.87
CA ARG A 163 -2.01 -13.57 5.26
C ARG A 163 -0.75 -13.89 4.48
N ARG A 164 -0.18 -12.87 3.85
CA ARG A 164 1.07 -12.92 3.11
C ARG A 164 2.15 -12.22 3.90
N PHE A 165 3.31 -12.85 4.01
CA PHE A 165 4.46 -12.33 4.73
C PHE A 165 5.64 -12.19 3.82
N ASN A 166 6.60 -11.37 4.25
CA ASN A 166 7.87 -11.23 3.57
C ASN A 166 7.76 -10.69 2.13
N VAL A 167 6.72 -9.92 1.82
CA VAL A 167 6.58 -9.35 0.48
C VAL A 167 7.39 -8.07 0.38
N LEU A 168 7.98 -7.82 -0.79
CA LEU A 168 8.78 -6.63 -1.06
C LEU A 168 8.02 -5.73 -2.02
N LEU A 169 7.78 -4.49 -1.59
CA LEU A 169 7.24 -3.45 -2.45
C LEU A 169 8.39 -2.68 -3.10
N SER A 170 8.41 -2.65 -4.42
CA SER A 170 9.40 -1.89 -5.20
C SER A 170 8.75 -1.14 -6.34
N THR A 171 9.21 0.07 -6.63
CA THR A 171 8.84 0.80 -7.85
C THR A 171 9.40 0.09 -9.10
N PRO A 172 8.85 0.33 -10.32
CA PRO A 172 9.29 -0.35 -11.54
C PRO A 172 10.76 -0.10 -11.91
N ASN A 173 11.33 1.01 -11.45
CA ASN A 173 12.76 1.34 -11.59
C ASN A 173 13.66 0.75 -10.48
N GLY A 174 13.11 -0.08 -9.59
CA GLY A 174 13.87 -0.82 -8.56
C GLY A 174 14.01 -0.12 -7.21
N GLY A 175 13.38 1.03 -7.00
CA GLY A 175 13.32 1.70 -5.70
C GLY A 175 12.53 0.87 -4.70
N LYS A 176 13.19 0.37 -3.65
CA LYS A 176 12.56 -0.50 -2.65
C LYS A 176 11.96 0.31 -1.51
N LEU A 177 10.79 -0.08 -1.05
CA LEU A 177 10.16 0.51 0.12
C LEU A 177 11.03 0.31 1.36
N ARG A 178 11.33 1.40 2.06
CA ARG A 178 12.12 1.45 3.30
C ARG A 178 11.39 2.28 4.33
N ARG A 179 11.52 1.94 5.61
CA ARG A 179 10.98 2.74 6.71
C ARG A 179 12.00 3.77 7.15
N TYR A 180 11.60 5.03 7.20
CA TYR A 180 12.46 6.16 7.51
C TYR A 180 11.89 6.95 8.69
N ALA A 181 12.59 6.94 9.81
CA ALA A 181 12.24 7.74 10.98
C ALA A 181 12.68 9.19 10.77
N SER A 182 11.76 10.14 10.89
CA SER A 182 12.04 11.57 10.77
C SER A 182 11.08 12.36 11.63
N GLU A 183 11.57 13.37 12.34
CA GLU A 183 10.73 14.31 13.12
C GLU A 183 9.76 13.63 14.11
N GLY A 184 10.16 12.48 14.67
CA GLY A 184 9.35 11.72 15.62
C GLY A 184 8.25 10.85 14.98
N ALA A 185 8.14 10.83 13.66
CA ALA A 185 7.23 9.97 12.91
C ALA A 185 7.98 8.90 12.09
N LEU A 186 7.26 7.87 11.68
CA LEU A 186 7.80 6.75 10.89
C LEU A 186 7.17 6.80 9.50
N PHE A 187 7.93 7.31 8.54
CA PHE A 187 7.54 7.43 7.14
C PHE A 187 8.06 6.28 6.30
N PHE A 188 7.66 6.25 5.04
CA PHE A 188 8.28 5.43 4.02
C PHE A 188 9.04 6.24 2.98
N ASN A 189 10.11 5.66 2.48
CA ASN A 189 10.98 6.26 1.49
C ASN A 189 11.58 5.17 0.57
N THR A 190 11.95 5.51 -0.67
CA THR A 190 12.62 4.58 -1.61
C THR A 190 14.14 4.73 -1.64
N ASN A 191 14.67 5.84 -1.14
CA ASN A 191 16.09 6.20 -1.15
C ASN A 191 16.75 6.06 0.23
N LYS A 192 16.02 6.35 1.31
CA LYS A 192 16.55 6.43 2.69
C LYS A 192 15.83 5.47 3.64
N GLY A 193 16.45 5.21 4.79
CA GLY A 193 15.86 4.42 5.87
C GLY A 193 16.15 2.92 5.76
N ASP A 194 15.53 2.20 6.68
CA ASP A 194 15.77 0.79 6.93
C ASP A 194 15.02 -0.07 5.93
N ALA A 195 15.73 -1.03 5.34
CA ALA A 195 15.11 -2.06 4.52
C ALA A 195 14.22 -2.96 5.38
N GLY A 196 13.16 -3.47 4.77
CA GLY A 196 12.26 -4.40 5.42
C GLY A 196 11.30 -5.00 4.41
N ARG A 197 10.23 -5.59 4.92
CA ARG A 197 9.21 -6.27 4.13
C ARG A 197 7.84 -5.80 4.55
N VAL A 198 6.83 -6.20 3.80
CA VAL A 198 5.43 -5.97 4.13
C VAL A 198 4.79 -7.32 4.45
N ALA A 199 3.92 -7.31 5.45
CA ALA A 199 2.93 -8.33 5.68
C ALA A 199 1.57 -7.79 5.23
N MET A 200 0.74 -8.63 4.64
CA MET A 200 -0.56 -8.27 4.11
C MET A 200 -1.62 -9.27 4.58
N GLU A 201 -2.82 -8.80 4.86
CA GLU A 201 -4.01 -9.61 5.00
C GLU A 201 -4.94 -9.29 3.83
N ILE A 202 -5.20 -10.28 3.00
CA ILE A 202 -6.06 -10.16 1.82
C ILE A 202 -7.50 -10.16 2.30
N LEU A 203 -8.22 -9.06 2.09
CA LEU A 203 -9.59 -8.86 2.56
C LEU A 203 -10.64 -9.14 1.48
N SER A 204 -10.25 -9.07 0.21
CA SER A 204 -11.13 -9.35 -0.93
C SER A 204 -10.31 -9.59 -2.19
N ILE A 205 -10.63 -10.65 -2.94
CA ILE A 205 -10.01 -10.99 -4.24
C ILE A 205 -10.96 -11.83 -5.12
N PRO A 206 -11.13 -11.51 -6.42
CA PRO A 206 -10.78 -10.25 -7.04
C PRO A 206 -11.59 -9.10 -6.44
N HIS A 207 -10.94 -8.03 -5.99
CA HIS A 207 -11.66 -6.85 -5.51
C HIS A 207 -11.95 -5.90 -6.67
N GLN A 208 -13.17 -5.98 -7.18
CA GLN A 208 -13.70 -5.05 -8.18
C GLN A 208 -14.78 -4.18 -7.52
N TYR A 209 -14.68 -2.87 -7.70
CA TYR A 209 -15.76 -1.96 -7.36
C TYR A 209 -16.58 -1.71 -8.63
N GLY A 210 -17.84 -2.13 -8.61
CA GLY A 210 -18.79 -1.92 -9.70
C GLY A 210 -19.09 -3.15 -10.56
N GLU A 211 -19.79 -4.14 -9.99
CA GLU A 211 -20.85 -4.88 -10.69
C GLU A 211 -22.03 -5.02 -9.72
N ILE A 212 -23.06 -4.18 -9.92
CA ILE A 212 -24.48 -4.57 -9.80
C ILE A 212 -25.04 -4.43 -11.21
#